data_AF-A6MZX5-F1
#
_entry.id   AF-A6MZX5-F1
#
_cell.length_a   1.000
_cell.length_b   1.000
_cell.length_c   1.000
_cell.angle_alpha   90.00
_cell.angle_beta   90.00
_cell.angle_gamma   90.00
#
_symmetry.space_group_name_H-M   'P 1'
#
loop_
_entity.id
_entity.type
_entity.pdbx_description
1 polymer ?
#
loop_
_entity_poly.entity_id
_entity_poly.type
_entity_poly.pdbx_seq_one_letter_code
_entity_poly.pdbx_strand_id
1 'polypeptide(L)' 'IGITLGRLVQSFDLLPPPGMDKVDTTEKPGQFSNQILKHATVVCKPIDA' A
#
# COMPACT_ATOMS: atom_id res chain seq x y z
N ILE A 1 -7.25 1.28 12.89
CA ILE A 1 -6.88 1.53 11.47
C ILE A 1 -6.41 2.96 11.22
N GLY A 2 -7.13 3.99 11.70
CA GLY A 2 -6.78 5.40 11.41
C GLY A 2 -5.39 5.84 11.89
N ILE A 3 -4.93 5.38 13.06
CA ILE A 3 -3.60 5.76 13.59
C ILE A 3 -2.46 5.25 12.69
N THR A 4 -2.51 3.99 12.27
CA THR A 4 -1.48 3.39 11.41
C THR A 4 -1.44 4.09 10.05
N LEU A 5 -2.59 4.26 9.40
CA LEU A 5 -2.66 4.97 8.11
C LEU A 5 -2.22 6.43 8.24
N GLY A 6 -2.70 7.12 9.29
CA GLY A 6 -2.37 8.51 9.57
C GLY A 6 -0.87 8.72 9.79
N ARG A 7 -0.21 7.86 10.57
CA ARG A 7 1.24 7.96 10.78
C ARG A 7 2.04 7.68 9.50
N LEU A 8 1.58 6.75 8.66
CA LEU A 8 2.25 6.47 7.38
C LEU A 8 2.18 7.68 6.43
N VAL A 9 1.00 8.27 6.23
CA VAL A 9 0.83 9.41 5.30
C VAL A 9 1.36 10.73 5.84
N GLN A 10 1.53 10.86 7.17
CA GLN A 10 2.19 12.01 7.77
C GLN A 10 3.70 11.98 7.62
N SER A 11 4.29 10.80 7.41
CA SER A 11 5.76 10.63 7.37
C SER A 11 6.30 10.34 5.97
N PHE A 12 5.47 9.76 5.08
CA PHE A 12 5.91 9.30 3.77
C PHE A 12 4.91 9.62 2.65
N ASP A 13 5.43 9.93 1.47
CA ASP A 13 4.73 9.77 0.21
C ASP A 13 4.68 8.28 -0.14
N LEU A 14 3.47 7.71 -0.15
CA LEU A 14 3.22 6.31 -0.49
C LEU A 14 3.04 6.14 -2.00
N LEU A 15 4.04 5.60 -2.67
CA LEU A 15 4.12 5.50 -4.13
C LEU A 15 4.13 4.04 -4.60
N PRO A 16 3.69 3.76 -5.84
CA PRO A 16 3.88 2.45 -6.44
C PRO A 16 5.37 2.15 -6.66
N PRO A 17 5.75 0.87 -6.82
CA PRO A 17 7.11 0.48 -7.17
C PRO A 17 7.58 1.08 -8.50
N PRO A 18 8.90 1.29 -8.70
CA PRO A 18 9.44 1.74 -9.98
C PRO A 18 9.03 0.81 -11.12
N GLY A 19 8.59 1.37 -12.24
CA GLY A 19 8.11 0.59 -13.39
C GLY A 19 6.65 0.14 -13.29
N MET A 20 5.92 0.53 -12.24
CA MET A 20 4.47 0.35 -12.12
C MET A 20 3.79 1.69 -11.86
N ASP A 21 2.73 2.00 -12.61
CA ASP A 21 1.96 3.24 -12.41
C ASP A 21 1.02 3.15 -11.18
N LYS A 22 0.62 1.93 -10.79
CA LYS A 22 -0.32 1.65 -9.70
C LYS A 22 0.00 0.34 -9.00
N VAL A 23 -0.47 0.21 -7.76
CA VAL A 23 -0.49 -1.08 -7.05
C VAL A 23 -1.55 -1.98 -7.67
N ASP A 24 -1.21 -3.23 -7.94
CA ASP A 24 -2.16 -4.26 -8.38
C ASP A 24 -3.10 -4.63 -7.22
N THR A 25 -4.37 -4.28 -7.34
CA THR A 25 -5.40 -4.52 -6.33
C THR A 25 -6.29 -5.72 -6.66
N THR A 26 -5.84 -6.63 -7.50
CA THR A 26 -6.58 -7.88 -7.80
C THR A 26 -6.91 -8.60 -6.50
N GLU A 27 -8.16 -9.05 -6.37
CA GLU A 27 -8.66 -9.69 -5.16
C GLU A 27 -8.31 -11.18 -5.12
N LYS A 28 -8.14 -11.72 -3.90
CA LYS A 28 -8.17 -13.15 -3.60
C LYS A 28 -9.40 -13.42 -2.73
N PRO A 29 -10.57 -13.62 -3.36
CA PRO A 29 -11.78 -13.92 -2.64
C PRO A 29 -11.70 -15.35 -2.08
N GLY A 30 -11.94 -15.48 -0.78
CA GLY A 30 -12.08 -16.75 -0.10
C GLY A 30 -13.26 -16.73 0.87
N GLN A 31 -13.74 -17.91 1.26
CA GLN A 31 -14.88 -18.04 2.18
C GLN A 31 -14.67 -17.27 3.52
N PHE A 32 -13.43 -17.14 3.97
CA PHE A 32 -13.07 -16.55 5.26
C PHE A 32 -12.54 -15.12 5.17
N SER A 33 -12.05 -14.69 4.01
CA SER A 33 -11.43 -13.38 3.85
C SER A 33 -11.41 -12.94 2.40
N ASN A 34 -11.48 -11.63 2.19
CA ASN A 34 -11.11 -11.02 0.92
C ASN A 34 -9.80 -10.26 1.11
N GLN A 35 -8.71 -10.81 0.61
CA GLN A 35 -7.37 -10.21 0.71
C GLN A 35 -6.93 -9.74 -0.66
N ILE A 36 -5.98 -8.80 -0.70
CA ILE A 36 -5.26 -8.51 -1.93
C ILE A 36 -4.50 -9.77 -2.39
N LEU A 37 -4.59 -10.12 -3.67
CA LEU A 37 -4.07 -11.36 -4.22
C LEU A 37 -2.56 -11.51 -4.00
N LYS A 38 -1.85 -10.40 -4.12
CA LYS A 38 -0.42 -10.30 -3.87
C LYS A 38 -0.19 -9.22 -2.82
N HIS A 39 0.60 -9.52 -1.79
CA HIS A 39 0.98 -8.51 -0.80
C HIS A 39 1.61 -7.30 -1.50
N ALA A 40 1.06 -6.12 -1.24
CA ALA A 40 1.47 -4.90 -1.92
C ALA A 40 2.92 -4.54 -1.57
N THR A 41 3.71 -4.21 -2.59
CA THR A 41 4.99 -3.53 -2.43
C THR A 41 4.73 -2.03 -2.61
N VAL A 42 5.04 -1.23 -1.60
CA VAL A 42 4.84 0.22 -1.60
C VAL A 42 6.17 0.90 -1.32
N VAL A 43 6.49 1.93 -2.09
CA VAL A 43 7.64 2.79 -1.84
C VAL A 43 7.24 3.83 -0.81
N CYS A 44 7.95 3.87 0.32
CA CYS A 44 7.76 4.88 1.36
C CYS A 44 8.85 5.94 1.23
N LYS A 45 8.59 6.99 0.46
CA LYS A 45 9.54 8.10 0.30
C LYS A 45 9.34 9.11 1.43
N PRO A 46 10.37 9.45 2.23
CA PRO A 46 10.22 10.47 3.28
C PRO A 46 9.85 11.83 2.68
N ILE A 47 8.95 12.56 3.34
CA ILE A 47 8.50 13.88 2.89
C ILE A 47 9.63 14.93 3.01
N ASP A 48 10.48 14.80 4.02
CA ASP A 48 11.54 15.78 4.35
C ASP A 48 12.95 15.36 3.85
N ALA A 49 13.04 14.52 2.81
CA ALA A 49 14.33 14.02 2.27
C ALA A 49 14.96 14.93 1.21
#